data_AF-A0A965FCU5-F1
#
_entry.id   AF-A0A965FCU5-F1
#
_cell.length_a   1.000
_cell.length_b   1.000
_cell.length_c   1.000
_cell.angle_alpha   90.00
_cell.angle_beta   90.00
_cell.angle_gamma   90.00
#
_symmetry.space_group_name_H-M   'P 1'
#
loop_
_entity.id
_entity.type
_entity.pdbx_description
1 polymer ?
#
loop_
_entity_poly.entity_id
_entity_poly.type
_entity_poly.pdbx_seq_one_letter_code
_entity_poly.pdbx_strand_id
1 'polypeptide(L)' 'IHSPLQARYPEISMRADVDPVQAAATRRRVMECACDTSTILCFGHFPSPSRGRIKRWGEGFRAEAVD' A
#
# COMPACT_ATOMS: atom_id res chain seq x y z
N ILE A 1 2.60 -5.51 -2.91
CA ILE A 1 2.27 -4.22 -3.56
C ILE A 1 3.42 -3.87 -4.47
N HIS A 2 3.18 -3.83 -5.77
CA HIS A 2 4.19 -3.70 -6.81
C HIS A 2 4.44 -2.27 -7.27
N SER A 3 3.53 -1.34 -6.96
CA SER A 3 3.73 0.08 -7.24
C SER A 3 2.90 0.96 -6.30
N PRO A 4 3.27 2.23 -6.10
CA PRO A 4 2.45 3.19 -5.35
C PRO A 4 1.03 3.36 -5.90
N LEU A 5 0.80 3.06 -7.18
CA LEU A 5 -0.52 3.08 -7.80
C LEU A 5 -1.49 2.12 -7.11
N GLN A 6 -1.03 0.94 -6.71
CA GLN A 6 -1.84 -0.03 -5.96
C GLN A 6 -2.13 0.40 -4.52
N ALA A 7 -1.49 1.47 -4.00
CA ALA A 7 -1.92 2.10 -2.76
C ALA A 7 -3.02 3.15 -3.02
N ARG A 8 -2.92 3.91 -4.10
CA ARG A 8 -4.00 4.81 -4.51
C ARG A 8 -5.28 4.05 -4.90
N TYR A 9 -5.13 2.89 -5.51
CA TYR A 9 -6.21 2.03 -6.03
C TYR A 9 -5.96 0.56 -5.63
N PRO A 10 -6.25 0.16 -4.37
CA PRO A 10 -5.99 -1.19 -3.85
C PRO A 10 -6.60 -2.34 -4.66
N GLU A 11 -7.68 -2.07 -5.38
CA GLU A 11 -8.40 -2.99 -6.26
C GLU A 11 -7.62 -3.35 -7.54
N ILE A 12 -6.64 -2.54 -7.95
CA ILE A 12 -5.82 -2.85 -9.12
C ILE A 12 -4.88 -4.01 -8.78
N SER A 13 -5.08 -5.14 -9.45
CA SER A 13 -4.24 -6.32 -9.29
C SER A 13 -3.06 -6.34 -10.26
N MET A 14 -2.06 -7.15 -9.92
CA MET A 14 -0.86 -7.38 -10.73
C MET A 14 -0.89 -8.80 -11.26
N ARG A 15 -0.31 -9.04 -12.45
CA ARG A 15 -0.18 -10.40 -13.05
C ARG A 15 0.50 -11.43 -12.13
N ALA A 16 1.32 -10.95 -11.20
CA ALA A 16 2.05 -11.77 -10.23
C ALA A 16 1.22 -12.10 -8.96
N ASP A 17 0.04 -11.50 -8.77
CA ASP A 17 -0.87 -11.89 -7.70
C ASP A 17 -1.42 -13.30 -8.02
N VAL A 18 -1.17 -14.28 -7.14
CA VAL A 18 -1.65 -15.67 -7.32
C VAL A 18 -3.18 -15.72 -7.30
N ASP A 19 -3.80 -14.99 -6.37
CA ASP A 19 -5.23 -14.72 -6.32
C ASP A 19 -5.42 -13.19 -6.33
N PRO A 20 -5.93 -12.60 -7.43
CA PRO A 20 -6.07 -11.15 -7.55
C PRO A 20 -7.13 -10.57 -6.61
N VAL A 21 -8.16 -11.33 -6.23
CA VAL A 21 -9.23 -10.87 -5.34
C VAL A 21 -8.72 -10.86 -3.90
N GLN A 22 -8.09 -11.95 -3.47
CA GLN A 22 -7.46 -12.03 -2.14
C GLN A 22 -6.37 -10.97 -1.99
N ALA A 23 -5.55 -10.75 -3.03
CA ALA A 23 -4.48 -9.76 -2.99
C ALA A 23 -5.03 -8.33 -2.82
N ALA A 24 -6.08 -7.96 -3.56
CA ALA A 24 -6.74 -6.66 -3.42
C ALA A 24 -7.30 -6.43 -2.02
N ALA A 25 -8.04 -7.40 -1.48
CA ALA A 25 -8.57 -7.34 -0.12
C ALA A 25 -7.46 -7.21 0.93
N THR A 26 -6.37 -7.97 0.76
CA THR A 26 -5.21 -7.93 1.65
C THR A 26 -4.51 -6.56 1.62
N ARG A 27 -4.25 -6.02 0.41
CA ARG A 27 -3.65 -4.67 0.26
C ARG A 27 -4.48 -3.62 1.00
N ARG A 28 -5.80 -3.61 0.77
CA ARG A 28 -6.70 -2.67 1.43
C ARG A 28 -6.65 -2.83 2.94
N ARG A 29 -6.86 -4.05 3.46
CA ARG A 29 -6.84 -4.32 4.89
C ARG A 29 -5.55 -3.87 5.57
N VAL A 30 -4.39 -4.21 5.00
CA VAL A 30 -3.08 -3.83 5.56
C VAL A 30 -2.92 -2.31 5.58
N MET A 31 -3.30 -1.61 4.50
CA MET A 31 -3.21 -0.15 4.46
C MET A 31 -4.20 0.52 5.40
N GLU A 32 -5.44 0.02 5.54
CA GLU A 32 -6.42 0.53 6.50
C GLU A 32 -5.90 0.39 7.93
N CYS A 33 -5.37 -0.77 8.31
CA CYS A 33 -4.82 -0.99 9.64
C CYS A 33 -3.64 -0.06 9.97
N ALA A 34 -2.83 0.32 8.98
CA ALA A 34 -1.68 1.21 9.17
C ALA A 34 -2.00 2.70 8.92
N CYS A 35 -3.17 3.02 8.38
CA CYS A 35 -3.51 4.38 8.00
C CYS A 35 -3.64 5.27 9.23
N ASP A 36 -2.97 6.41 9.19
CA ASP A 36 -3.00 7.43 10.25
C ASP A 36 -2.53 6.95 11.63
N THR A 37 -1.83 5.82 11.68
CA THR A 37 -1.10 5.36 12.86
C THR A 37 0.37 5.82 12.82
N SER A 38 1.12 5.56 13.89
CA SER A 38 2.57 5.76 13.92
C SER A 38 3.37 4.62 13.26
N THR A 39 2.69 3.57 12.78
CA THR A 39 3.32 2.39 12.17
C THR A 39 4.03 2.74 10.87
N ILE A 40 5.26 2.28 10.73
CA ILE A 40 6.04 2.38 9.49
C ILE A 40 5.86 1.07 8.72
N LEU A 41 5.52 1.18 7.44
CA LEU A 41 5.55 0.06 6.50
C LEU A 41 6.84 0.10 5.68
N CYS A 42 7.49 -1.06 5.54
CA CYS A 42 8.61 -1.27 4.62
C CYS A 42 8.10 -1.98 3.37
N PHE A 43 8.29 -1.36 2.21
CA PHE A 43 7.76 -1.82 0.92
C PHE A 43 8.88 -2.47 0.10
N GLY A 44 8.57 -3.59 -0.55
CA GLY A 44 9.55 -4.23 -1.45
C GLY A 44 9.76 -3.50 -2.78
N HIS A 45 8.80 -2.68 -3.22
CA HIS A 45 8.77 -2.11 -4.58
C HIS A 45 8.50 -0.60 -4.63
N PHE A 46 8.38 0.08 -3.48
CA PHE A 46 8.24 1.55 -3.50
C PHE A 46 9.61 2.19 -3.72
N PRO A 47 9.67 3.42 -4.27
CA PRO A 47 10.92 4.16 -4.39
C PRO A 47 11.68 4.24 -3.06
N SER A 48 13.01 4.30 -3.14
CA SER A 48 13.88 4.52 -1.97
C SER A 48 13.41 5.75 -1.18
N PRO A 49 13.39 5.72 0.18
CA PRO A 49 13.96 4.70 1.07
C PRO A 49 13.07 3.45 1.29
N SER A 50 12.01 3.30 0.50
CA SER A 50 11.09 2.15 0.51
C SER A 50 10.47 1.89 1.89
N ARG A 51 10.37 2.92 2.72
CA ARG A 51 9.72 2.92 4.03
C ARG A 51 8.87 4.18 4.18
N GLY A 52 7.70 4.05 4.78
CA GLY A 52 6.79 5.19 4.92
C GLY A 52 5.61 4.94 5.83
N ARG A 53 4.94 6.03 6.21
CA ARG A 53 3.66 5.99 6.93
C ARG A 53 2.51 6.09 5.93
N ILE A 54 1.43 5.37 6.21
CA ILE A 54 0.26 5.38 5.35
C ILE A 54 -0.68 6.52 5.75
N LYS A 55 -1.08 7.33 4.76
CA LYS A 55 -2.07 8.39 4.89
C LYS A 55 -3.24 8.18 3.96
N ARG A 56 -4.41 8.66 4.39
CA ARG A 56 -5.63 8.69 3.59
C ARG A 56 -5.46 9.55 2.34
N TRP A 57 -5.90 9.05 1.19
CA TRP A 57 -5.99 9.83 -0.05
C TRP A 57 -7.27 9.48 -0.81
N GLY A 58 -8.34 10.20 -0.51
CA GLY A 58 -9.69 9.84 -0.97
C GLY A 58 -10.03 8.42 -0.53
N GLU A 59 -10.53 7.60 -1.45
CA GLU A 59 -10.85 6.18 -1.21
C GLU A 59 -9.64 5.26 -1.09
N GLY A 60 -8.44 5.77 -1.37
CA GLY A 60 -7.19 5.02 -1.33
C GLY A 60 -6.19 5.62 -0.35
N PHE A 61 -4.91 5.40 -0.64
CA PHE A 61 -3.82 5.65 0.29
C PHE A 61 -2.61 6.27 -0.43
N ARG A 62 -1.81 7.03 0.31
CA ARG A 62 -0.45 7.40 -0.07
C ARG A 62 0.52 6.97 1.02
N ALA A 63 1.72 6.55 0.62
CA ALA A 63 2.82 6.39 1.55
C ALA A 63 3.62 7.70 1.59
N GLU A 64 3.75 8.26 2.77
CA GLU A 64 4.65 9.38 3.03
C GLU A 64 5.99 8.82 3.48
N ALA A 65 7.05 9.16 2.75
CA ALA A 65 8.39 8.71 3.09
C ALA A 65 8.75 9.15 4.52
N VAL A 66 9.53 8.30 5.19
CA VAL A 66 10.13 8.62 6.48
C VAL A 66 11.64 8.47 6.35
N ASP A 67 12.36 9.45 6.90
CA ASP A 67 13.82 9.48 6.93
C ASP A 67 14.40 8.39 7.86
#